data_AF-A0AAW2XQQ4-F1
#
_entry.id   AF-A0AAW2XQQ4-F1
#
_cell.length_a   1.000
_cell.length_b   1.000
_cell.length_c   1.000
_cell.angle_alpha   90.00
_cell.angle_beta   90.00
_cell.angle_gamma   90.00
#
_symmetry.space_group_name_H-M   'P 1'
#
loop_
_entity.id
_entity.type
_entity.pdbx_description
1 polymer ?
#
loop_
_entity_poly.entity_id
_entity_poly.type
_entity_poly.pdbx_seq_one_letter_code
_entity_poly.pdbx_strand_id
1 'polypeptide(L)'
;MICEWISHLKSPGVDMKELRIHGMKSHDYHIFMQKLIPIALHEMLPEHVWSALMELSLLFQILCLTTQDVNKLQEMEGSVSTILCNLEKIFSPVFFDSMEHLIIHLPYEAGGEGPV
;
A
#
# COMPACT_ATOMS: atom_id res chain seq x y z
N MET A 1 -6.52 9.65 15.62
CA MET A 1 -6.00 9.72 14.23
C MET A 1 -6.50 8.58 13.35
N ILE A 2 -5.80 7.46 13.10
CA ILE A 2 -6.36 6.37 12.26
C ILE A 2 -7.62 5.77 12.91
N CYS A 3 -7.62 5.60 14.23
CA CYS A 3 -8.79 5.14 14.97
C CYS A 3 -10.00 6.08 14.85
N GLU A 4 -9.78 7.40 14.74
CA GLU A 4 -10.89 8.37 14.55
C GLU A 4 -11.46 8.32 13.13
N TRP A 5 -10.60 8.09 12.13
CA TRP A 5 -11.09 7.84 10.77
C TRP A 5 -11.92 6.56 10.71
N ILE A 6 -11.38 5.49 11.31
CA ILE A 6 -12.02 4.19 11.41
C ILE A 6 -13.35 4.31 12.20
N SER A 7 -13.44 5.17 13.22
CA SER A 7 -14.70 5.41 13.94
C SER A 7 -15.74 6.20 13.13
N HIS A 8 -15.30 7.00 12.16
CA HIS A 8 -16.18 7.73 11.24
C HIS A 8 -16.70 6.86 10.09
N LEU A 9 -16.01 5.76 9.77
CA LEU A 9 -16.54 4.69 8.93
C LEU A 9 -17.69 3.99 9.67
N LYS A 10 -18.93 4.44 9.45
CA LYS A 10 -20.16 3.73 9.84
C LYS A 10 -20.33 2.44 9.03
N SER A 11 -19.41 1.51 9.20
CA SER A 11 -19.37 0.22 8.55
C SER A 11 -19.56 -0.87 9.63
N PRO A 12 -20.47 -1.84 9.44
CA PRO A 12 -20.67 -2.94 10.40
C PRO A 12 -19.45 -3.88 10.54
N GLY A 13 -18.36 -3.65 9.79
CA GLY A 13 -17.13 -4.43 9.85
C GLY A 13 -16.03 -3.83 10.73
N VAL A 14 -16.17 -2.62 11.23
CA VAL A 14 -15.08 -1.95 11.95
C VAL A 14 -15.06 -2.35 13.43
N ASP A 15 -13.99 -3.03 13.85
CA ASP A 15 -13.67 -3.28 15.25
C ASP A 15 -12.75 -2.18 15.78
N MET A 16 -13.32 -1.34 16.63
CA MET A 16 -12.65 -0.22 17.27
C MET A 16 -11.71 -0.62 18.42
N LYS A 17 -11.88 -1.82 19.00
CA LYS A 17 -10.98 -2.33 20.04
C LYS A 17 -9.68 -2.85 19.45
N GLU A 18 -9.78 -3.59 18.36
CA GLU A 18 -8.63 -4.20 17.68
C GLU A 18 -8.08 -3.34 16.53
N LEU A 19 -8.77 -2.23 16.19
CA LEU A 19 -8.48 -1.39 15.01
C LEU A 19 -8.46 -2.20 13.71
N ARG A 20 -9.37 -3.17 13.60
CA ARG A 20 -9.48 -4.08 12.45
C ARG A 20 -10.73 -3.80 11.64
N ILE A 21 -10.63 -3.90 10.33
CA ILE A 21 -11.77 -3.87 9.43
C ILE A 21 -12.07 -5.32 9.01
N HIS A 22 -13.22 -5.82 9.43
CA HIS A 22 -13.77 -7.13 9.11
C HIS A 22 -14.75 -7.05 7.92
N GLY A 23 -14.98 -8.19 7.27
CA GLY A 23 -15.98 -8.30 6.21
C GLY A 23 -15.57 -7.75 4.84
N MET A 24 -14.33 -7.27 4.69
CA MET A 24 -13.76 -6.96 3.38
C MET A 24 -13.35 -8.25 2.67
N LYS A 25 -13.71 -8.37 1.39
CA LYS A 25 -13.17 -9.43 0.53
C LYS A 25 -11.77 -9.02 0.06
N SER A 26 -10.99 -9.97 -0.45
CA SER A 26 -9.66 -9.70 -1.02
C SER A 26 -9.69 -8.55 -2.04
N HIS A 27 -10.68 -8.54 -2.93
CA HIS A 27 -10.94 -7.47 -3.89
C HIS A 27 -11.07 -6.08 -3.23
N ASP A 28 -11.78 -5.99 -2.11
CA ASP A 28 -11.98 -4.73 -1.40
C ASP A 28 -10.68 -4.26 -0.76
N TYR A 29 -9.85 -5.19 -0.25
CA TYR A 29 -8.49 -4.87 0.22
C TYR A 29 -7.59 -4.38 -0.91
N HIS A 30 -7.64 -4.99 -2.10
CA HIS A 30 -6.87 -4.51 -3.25
C HIS A 30 -7.25 -3.08 -3.64
N ILE A 31 -8.54 -2.78 -3.74
CA ILE A 31 -9.01 -1.41 -4.00
C ILE A 31 -8.58 -0.46 -2.88
N PHE A 32 -8.66 -0.93 -1.63
CA PHE A 32 -8.28 -0.13 -0.48
C PHE A 32 -6.81 0.26 -0.52
N MET A 33 -5.91 -0.71 -0.72
CA MET A 33 -4.47 -0.47 -0.79
C MET A 33 -4.06 0.34 -2.02
N GLN A 34 -4.70 0.13 -3.16
CA GLN A 34 -4.35 0.84 -4.39
C GLN A 34 -4.85 2.29 -4.38
N LYS A 35 -6.03 2.57 -3.82
CA LYS A 35 -6.75 3.83 -4.10
C LYS A 35 -7.25 4.53 -2.86
N LEU A 36 -7.77 3.80 -1.88
CA LEU A 36 -8.51 4.43 -0.79
C LEU A 36 -7.59 4.86 0.35
N ILE A 37 -6.49 4.16 0.64
CA ILE A 37 -5.57 4.53 1.73
C ILE A 37 -5.11 6.01 1.62
N PRO A 38 -4.60 6.49 0.48
CA PRO A 38 -4.10 7.86 0.44
C PRO A 38 -5.20 8.91 0.44
N ILE A 39 -6.36 8.60 -0.16
CA ILE A 39 -7.51 9.51 -0.20
C ILE A 39 -8.11 9.64 1.20
N ALA A 40 -8.29 8.51 1.88
CA ALA A 40 -8.85 8.43 3.22
C ALA A 40 -8.02 9.15 4.27
N LEU A 41 -6.69 9.10 4.11
CA LEU A 41 -5.76 9.51 5.16
C LEU A 41 -5.04 10.84 4.84
N HIS A 42 -5.30 11.47 3.69
CA HIS A 42 -4.62 12.69 3.23
C HIS A 42 -4.65 13.82 4.27
N GLU A 43 -5.83 14.18 4.75
CA GLU A 43 -5.98 15.28 5.70
C GLU A 43 -5.63 14.88 7.14
N MET A 44 -5.31 13.61 7.37
CA MET A 44 -5.16 13.03 8.70
C MET A 44 -3.72 12.70 9.04
N LEU A 45 -2.82 12.64 8.06
CA LEU A 45 -1.44 12.26 8.25
C LEU A 45 -0.51 13.43 7.96
N PRO A 46 0.66 13.49 8.63
CA PRO A 46 1.71 14.40 8.23
C PRO A 46 2.08 14.16 6.75
N GLU A 47 2.42 15.23 6.03
CA GLU A 47 2.68 15.20 4.59
C GLU A 47 3.69 14.12 4.18
N HIS A 48 4.76 13.93 4.95
CA HIS A 48 5.77 12.91 4.69
C HIS A 48 5.23 11.47 4.83
N VAL A 49 4.32 11.22 5.77
CA VAL A 49 3.68 9.91 5.96
C VAL A 49 2.70 9.64 4.83
N TRP A 50 1.89 10.64 4.49
CA TRP A 50 0.95 10.54 3.38
C TRP A 50 1.67 10.32 2.05
N SER A 51 2.76 11.03 1.78
CA SER A 51 3.56 10.87 0.57
C SER A 51 4.09 9.44 0.41
N ALA A 52 4.58 8.83 1.50
CA ALA A 52 5.04 7.44 1.45
C ALA A 52 3.89 6.44 1.19
N LEU A 53 2.70 6.69 1.78
CA LEU A 53 1.52 5.88 1.48
C LEU A 53 1.01 6.06 0.04
N MET A 54 1.12 7.27 -0.52
CA MET A 54 0.84 7.57 -1.92
C MET A 54 1.78 6.78 -2.84
N GLU A 55 3.08 6.81 -2.59
CA GLU A 55 4.09 6.06 -3.35
C GLU A 55 3.81 4.55 -3.30
N LEU A 56 3.52 4.01 -2.12
CA LEU A 56 3.15 2.60 -1.94
C LEU A 56 1.86 2.24 -2.72
N SER A 57 0.85 3.11 -2.67
CA SER A 57 -0.41 2.90 -3.38
C SER A 57 -0.23 2.94 -4.90
N LEU A 58 0.62 3.83 -5.40
CA LEU A 58 0.99 3.91 -6.81
C LEU A 58 1.72 2.65 -7.28
N LEU A 59 2.65 2.14 -6.47
CA LEU A 59 3.34 0.88 -6.74
C LEU A 59 2.33 -0.27 -6.92
N PHE A 60 1.39 -0.45 -5.98
CA PHE A 60 0.35 -1.48 -6.11
C PHE A 60 -0.59 -1.24 -7.29
N GLN A 61 -0.89 0.02 -7.65
CA GLN A 61 -1.66 0.32 -8.84
C GLN A 61 -0.95 -0.18 -10.09
N ILE A 62 0.34 0.12 -10.25
CA ILE A 62 1.15 -0.30 -11.41
C ILE A 62 1.22 -1.83 -11.50
N LEU A 63 1.50 -2.51 -10.38
CA LEU A 63 1.58 -3.97 -10.32
C LEU A 63 0.27 -4.66 -10.72
N CYS A 64 -0.88 -4.09 -10.34
CA CYS A 64 -2.19 -4.67 -10.60
C CYS A 64 -2.86 -4.16 -11.89
N LEU A 65 -2.16 -3.41 -12.74
CA LEU A 65 -2.69 -3.04 -14.05
C LEU A 65 -2.87 -4.29 -14.91
N THR A 66 -4.03 -4.39 -15.56
CA THR A 66 -4.35 -5.49 -16.50
C THR A 66 -3.41 -5.55 -17.70
N THR A 67 -2.76 -4.42 -18.02
CA THR A 67 -1.71 -4.32 -19.03
C THR A 67 -0.50 -3.71 -18.35
N GLN A 68 0.51 -4.54 -18.08
CA GLN A 68 1.77 -4.09 -17.51
C GLN A 68 2.56 -3.35 -18.59
N ASP A 69 2.66 -2.04 -18.43
CA ASP A 69 3.55 -1.20 -19.24
C ASP A 69 4.98 -1.44 -18.77
N VAL A 70 5.77 -2.10 -19.60
CA VAL A 70 7.17 -2.47 -19.31
C VAL A 70 7.99 -1.25 -18.90
N ASN A 71 7.72 -0.07 -19.47
CA ASN A 71 8.45 1.14 -19.10
C ASN A 71 8.14 1.57 -17.66
N LYS A 72 6.86 1.47 -17.26
CA LYS A 72 6.44 1.77 -15.88
C LYS A 72 6.97 0.74 -14.88
N LEU A 73 7.05 -0.53 -15.28
CA LEU A 73 7.66 -1.56 -14.45
C LEU A 73 9.16 -1.30 -14.24
N GLN A 74 9.91 -0.92 -15.27
CA GLN A 74 11.32 -0.55 -15.15
C GLN A 74 11.54 0.70 -14.28
N GLU A 75 10.69 1.72 -14.43
CA GLU A 75 10.73 2.90 -13.55
C GLU A 75 10.43 2.53 -12.09
N MET A 76 9.50 1.59 -11.90
CA MET A 76 9.14 1.06 -10.59
C MET A 76 10.26 0.21 -9.97
N GLU A 77 10.96 -0.63 -10.74
CA GLU A 77 12.17 -1.36 -10.28
C GLU A 77 13.24 -0.41 -9.74
N GLY A 78 13.44 0.74 -10.40
CA GLY A 78 14.41 1.74 -9.96
C GLY A 78 14.00 2.49 -8.69
N SER A 79 12.69 2.63 -8.44
CA SER A 79 12.15 3.44 -7.34
C SER A 79 11.68 2.64 -6.13
N VAL A 80 11.34 1.35 -6.27
CA VAL A 80 10.76 0.53 -5.20
C VAL A 80 11.62 0.44 -3.94
N SER A 81 12.95 0.38 -4.10
CA SER A 81 13.89 0.37 -2.96
C SER A 81 13.85 1.68 -2.16
N THR A 82 13.65 2.81 -2.86
CA THR A 82 13.51 4.13 -2.23
C THR A 82 12.18 4.23 -1.49
N ILE A 83 11.10 3.72 -2.08
CA ILE A 83 9.77 3.68 -1.46
C ILE A 83 9.83 2.86 -0.16
N LEU A 84 10.41 1.66 -0.19
CA LEU A 84 10.59 0.82 1.00
C LEU A 84 11.43 1.53 2.07
N CYS A 85 12.57 2.12 1.70
CA CYS A 85 13.42 2.85 2.63
C CYS A 85 12.69 4.06 3.25
N ASN A 86 11.83 4.75 2.49
CA ASN A 86 11.02 5.84 3.02
C ASN A 86 9.98 5.34 4.02
N LEU A 87 9.32 4.21 3.74
CA LEU A 87 8.38 3.58 4.67
C LEU A 87 9.09 3.11 5.95
N GLU A 88 10.28 2.52 5.86
CA GLU A 88 11.10 2.10 7.02
C GLU A 88 11.50 3.26 7.94
N LYS A 89 11.68 4.47 7.39
CA LYS A 89 11.96 5.67 8.20
C LYS A 89 10.73 6.15 8.98
N ILE A 90 9.53 5.79 8.50
CA ILE A 90 8.24 6.27 9.04
C ILE A 90 7.68 5.27 10.04
N PHE A 91 7.70 3.98 9.72
CA PHE A 91 7.14 2.93 10.58
C PHE A 91 8.23 2.30 11.45
N SER A 92 7.81 1.70 12.57
CA SER A 92 8.73 1.01 13.47
C SER A 92 9.39 -0.17 12.76
N PRO A 93 10.67 -0.50 13.04
CA PRO A 93 11.32 -1.70 12.50
C PRO A 93 10.57 -3.00 12.81
N VAL A 94 9.75 -3.01 13.87
CA VAL A 94 8.89 -4.16 14.23
C VAL A 94 7.77 -4.42 13.19
N PHE A 95 7.46 -3.42 12.36
CA PHE A 95 6.49 -3.52 11.27
C PHE A 95 7.08 -4.15 10.00
N PHE A 96 8.39 -4.18 9.85
CA PHE A 96 9.06 -4.75 8.68
C PHE A 96 9.71 -6.09 9.04
N ASP A 97 9.05 -7.17 8.65
CA ASP A 97 9.66 -8.48 8.56
C ASP A 97 10.18 -8.75 7.13
N SER A 98 10.61 -9.98 6.85
CA SER A 98 11.14 -10.34 5.53
C SER A 98 10.11 -10.21 4.42
N MET A 99 8.82 -10.30 4.72
CA MET A 99 7.74 -10.30 3.74
C MET A 99 7.52 -8.91 3.13
N GLU A 100 7.66 -7.84 3.90
CA GLU A 100 7.52 -6.46 3.42
C GLU A 100 8.61 -6.12 2.39
N HIS A 101 9.79 -6.72 2.53
CA HIS A 101 10.90 -6.54 1.60
C HIS A 101 10.70 -7.25 0.26
N LEU A 102 9.82 -8.25 0.18
CA LEU A 102 9.53 -8.97 -1.07
C LEU A 102 8.95 -8.04 -2.16
N ILE A 103 8.37 -6.91 -1.75
CA ILE A 103 7.88 -5.86 -2.66
C ILE A 103 8.95 -5.42 -3.66
N ILE A 104 10.24 -5.49 -3.31
CA ILE A 104 11.34 -5.12 -4.21
C ILE A 104 11.42 -5.99 -5.47
N HIS A 105 10.95 -7.23 -5.41
CA HIS A 105 11.03 -8.20 -6.52
C HIS A 105 9.80 -8.15 -7.43
N LEU A 106 8.66 -7.67 -6.92
CA LEU A 106 7.39 -7.66 -7.65
C LEU A 106 7.44 -6.93 -9.01
N PRO A 107 8.12 -5.78 -9.17
CA PRO A 107 8.21 -5.12 -10.48
C PRO A 107 8.91 -5.98 -11.54
N TYR A 108 9.94 -6.72 -11.13
CA TYR A 108 10.72 -7.61 -11.99
C TYR A 108 9.94 -8.87 -12.36
N GLU A 109 9.33 -9.51 -11.36
CA GLU A 109 8.48 -10.70 -11.57
C GLU A 109 7.31 -10.38 -12.51
N ALA A 110 6.68 -9.22 -12.31
CA ALA A 110 5.63 -8.70 -13.19
C ALA A 110 6.09 -8.52 -14.64
N GLY A 111 7.36 -8.15 -14.88
CA GLY A 111 7.88 -7.92 -16.23
C GLY A 111 8.31 -9.18 -16.97
N GLY A 112 8.63 -10.26 -16.26
CA GLY A 112 9.42 -11.38 -16.81
C GLY A 112 8.78 -12.77 -16.83
N GLU A 113 7.98 -13.16 -15.83
CA GLU A 113 7.66 -14.59 -15.62
C GLU A 113 6.17 -14.97 -15.54
N GLY A 114 5.25 -14.05 -15.84
CA GLY A 114 3.81 -14.33 -15.77
C GLY A 114 3.26 -14.17 -14.34
N PRO A 115 1.94 -14.35 -14.14
CA PRO A 115 1.26 -13.87 -12.94
C PRO A 115 1.73 -14.59 -11.66
N VAL A 116 1.89 -13.81 -10.59
CA VAL A 116 1.79 -14.30 -9.20
C VAL A 116 0.35 -14.67 -8.85
#